data_AF-A0A2A8HCJ4-F1
#
_entry.id   AF-A0A2A8HCJ4-F1
#
_cell.length_a   1.000
_cell.length_b   1.000
_cell.length_c   1.000
_cell.angle_alpha   90.00
_cell.angle_beta   90.00
_cell.angle_gamma   90.00
#
_symmetry.space_group_name_H-M   'P 1'
#
loop_
_entity.id
_entity.type
_entity.pdbx_description
1 polymer ?
#
loop_
_entity_poly.entity_id
_entity_poly.type
_entity_poly.pdbx_seq_one_letter_code
_entity_poly.pdbx_strand_id
1 'polypeptide(L)' 'MKNTDRRNRLDDRMFHYRITKNDIVLIEYYGKQIMILKGNDAEKFLNKINHANNDKEKQLIMAKITGNFKRGNERN' A
#
# COMPACT_ATOMS: atom_id res chain seq x y z
N MET A 1 -19.67 14.71 1.65
CA MET A 1 -18.62 13.67 1.73
C MET A 1 -17.99 13.47 0.36
N LYS A 2 -16.86 14.11 0.07
CA LYS A 2 -16.08 13.84 -1.14
C LYS A 2 -14.69 14.45 -0.97
N ASN A 3 -13.69 13.60 -0.77
CA ASN A 3 -12.31 13.91 -1.16
C ASN A 3 -11.52 12.60 -1.10
N THR A 4 -11.86 11.67 -2.00
CA THR A 4 -10.84 10.72 -2.47
C THR A 4 -10.06 11.47 -3.55
N ASP A 5 -8.79 11.76 -3.28
CA ASP A 5 -7.74 12.25 -4.20
C ASP A 5 -8.17 12.95 -5.51
N ARG A 6 -7.89 14.26 -5.63
CA ARG A 6 -8.27 15.12 -6.77
C ARG A 6 -7.67 14.72 -8.13
N ARG A 7 -6.94 13.60 -8.23
CA ARG A 7 -6.28 13.16 -9.48
C ARG A 7 -6.81 11.83 -10.04
N ASN A 8 -7.78 11.19 -9.40
CA ASN A 8 -8.34 9.90 -9.84
C ASN A 8 -7.27 8.81 -10.09
N ARG A 9 -6.12 8.89 -9.42
CA ARG A 9 -4.96 8.00 -9.62
C ARG A 9 -4.99 6.76 -8.73
N LEU A 10 -6.07 6.48 -8.01
CA LEU A 10 -6.15 5.26 -7.18
C LEU A 10 -6.91 4.13 -7.86
N ASP A 11 -7.63 4.40 -8.95
CA ASP A 11 -8.39 3.38 -9.69
C ASP A 11 -7.49 2.48 -10.55
N ASP A 12 -6.31 2.96 -10.93
CA ASP A 12 -5.39 2.26 -11.84
C ASP A 12 -4.58 1.13 -11.18
N ARG A 13 -4.90 0.76 -9.92
CA ARG A 13 -4.21 -0.28 -9.14
C ARG A 13 -2.68 -0.17 -9.20
N MET A 14 -2.15 1.02 -8.92
CA MET A 14 -0.74 1.35 -9.17
C MET A 14 0.26 0.59 -8.29
N PHE A 15 -0.17 0.14 -7.11
CA PHE A 15 0.65 -0.68 -6.22
C PHE A 15 0.34 -2.17 -6.33
N HIS A 16 1.40 -2.95 -6.32
CA HIS A 16 1.34 -4.40 -6.22
C HIS A 16 2.23 -4.86 -5.06
N TYR A 17 1.92 -6.02 -4.49
CA TYR A 17 2.82 -6.68 -3.57
C TYR A 17 2.91 -8.16 -3.91
N ARG A 18 4.07 -8.76 -3.63
CA ARG A 18 4.30 -10.20 -3.70
C ARG A 18 5.01 -10.67 -2.45
N ILE A 19 4.64 -11.87 -2.00
CA ILE A 19 5.26 -12.54 -0.87
C ILE A 19 6.22 -13.59 -1.42
N THR A 20 7.45 -13.59 -0.94
CA THR A 20 8.45 -14.60 -1.31
C THR A 20 8.39 -15.79 -0.35
N LYS A 21 9.10 -16.87 -0.67
CA LYS A 21 9.21 -18.07 0.18
C LYS A 21 9.83 -17.83 1.56
N ASN A 22 10.45 -16.67 1.79
CA ASN A 22 11.11 -16.31 3.05
C ASN A 22 10.32 -15.26 3.83
N ASP A 23 9.00 -15.17 3.63
CA ASP A 23 8.11 -14.16 4.24
C ASP A 23 8.54 -12.71 4.00
N ILE A 24 9.33 -12.47 2.95
CA ILE A 24 9.69 -11.13 2.50
C ILE A 24 8.56 -10.62 1.60
N VAL A 25 8.10 -9.40 1.88
CA VAL A 25 7.12 -8.70 1.04
C VAL A 25 7.85 -7.71 0.15
N LEU A 26 7.60 -7.80 -1.15
CA LEU A 26 8.12 -6.87 -2.15
C LEU A 26 6.96 -6.02 -2.63
N ILE A 27 7.07 -4.70 -2.47
CA ILE A 27 6.08 -3.73 -2.94
C ILE A 27 6.58 -3.07 -4.21
N GLU A 28 5.72 -3.08 -5.22
CA GLU A 28 5.95 -2.53 -6.53
C GLU A 28 4.99 -1.36 -6.80
N TYR A 29 5.47 -0.36 -7.53
CA TYR A 29 4.69 0.77 -8.02
C TYR A 29 4.91 0.88 -9.52
N TYR A 30 3.84 0.75 -10.31
CA TYR A 30 3.90 0.64 -11.78
C TYR A 30 4.91 -0.41 -12.27
N GLY A 31 4.90 -1.60 -11.68
CA GLY A 31 5.80 -2.71 -12.05
C GLY A 31 7.26 -2.53 -11.63
N LYS A 32 7.61 -1.43 -10.96
CA LYS A 32 8.94 -1.23 -10.39
C LYS A 32 8.93 -1.51 -8.89
N GLN A 33 9.82 -2.37 -8.42
CA GLN A 33 10.01 -2.59 -6.98
C GLN A 33 10.53 -1.31 -6.32
N ILE A 34 9.82 -0.83 -5.32
CA ILE A 34 10.16 0.40 -4.59
C ILE A 34 10.43 0.18 -3.11
N MET A 35 9.98 -0.95 -2.54
CA MET A 35 10.15 -1.25 -1.12
C MET A 35 10.20 -2.75 -0.88
N ILE A 36 10.98 -3.15 0.13
CA ILE A 36 11.11 -4.52 0.61
C ILE A 36 10.84 -4.49 2.12
N LEU A 37 9.90 -5.30 2.59
CA LEU A 37 9.62 -5.48 4.01
C LEU A 37 10.05 -6.87 4.44
N LYS A 38 10.63 -6.98 5.64
CA LYS A 38 11.15 -8.23 6.20
C LYS A 38 10.75 -8.35 7.66
N GLY A 39 10.68 -9.58 8.17
CA GLY A 39 10.39 -9.88 9.57
C GLY A 39 9.13 -9.17 10.07
N ASN A 40 9.25 -8.49 11.21
CA ASN A 40 8.13 -7.79 11.86
C ASN A 40 7.42 -6.77 10.96
N ASP A 41 8.15 -6.10 10.05
CA ASP A 41 7.53 -5.11 9.15
C ASP A 41 6.70 -5.79 8.04
N ALA A 42 7.15 -6.95 7.56
CA ALA A 42 6.39 -7.76 6.62
C ALA A 42 5.11 -8.29 7.30
N GLU A 43 5.23 -8.82 8.51
CA GLU A 43 4.10 -9.34 9.28
C GLU A 43 3.05 -8.25 9.56
N LYS A 44 3.48 -7.08 10.05
CA LYS A 44 2.59 -5.93 10.27
C LYS A 44 1.89 -5.48 9.00
N PHE A 45 2.59 -5.48 7.86
CA PHE A 45 2.00 -5.14 6.57
C PHE A 45 0.96 -6.17 6.15
N LEU A 46 1.28 -7.46 6.23
CA LEU A 46 0.37 -8.55 5.86
C LEU A 46 -0.89 -8.53 6.73
N ASN A 47 -0.74 -8.32 8.04
CA ASN A 47 -1.86 -8.15 8.94
C ASN A 47 -2.77 -6.99 8.49
N LYS A 48 -2.22 -5.84 8.12
CA LYS A 48 -3.03 -4.71 7.62
C LYS A 48 -3.74 -5.03 6.29
N ILE A 49 -3.04 -5.66 5.35
CA ILE A 49 -3.60 -6.03 4.04
C ILE A 49 -4.70 -7.09 4.15
N ASN A 50 -4.55 -8.04 5.07
CA ASN A 50 -5.55 -9.09 5.31
C ASN A 50 -6.84 -8.54 5.91
N HIS A 51 -6.75 -7.47 6.71
CA HIS A 51 -7.93 -6.76 7.24
C HIS A 51 -8.52 -5.72 6.27
N ALA A 52 -7.98 -5.58 5.06
CA ALA A 52 -8.50 -4.63 4.09
C ALA A 52 -9.79 -5.18 3.45
N ASN A 53 -10.86 -4.39 3.51
CA ASN A 53 -12.20 -4.77 3.05
C ASN A 53 -12.33 -4.75 1.53
N ASN A 54 -11.46 -4.02 0.83
CA ASN A 54 -11.49 -3.86 -0.61
C ASN A 54 -10.11 -3.54 -1.19
N ASP A 55 -9.99 -3.61 -2.52
CA ASP A 55 -8.74 -3.33 -3.23
C ASP A 55 -8.25 -1.89 -3.00
N LYS A 56 -9.16 -0.92 -2.84
CA LYS A 56 -8.82 0.49 -2.58
C LYS A 56 -8.11 0.67 -1.23
N GLU A 57 -8.56 -0.01 -0.18
CA GLU A 57 -7.88 -0.02 1.12
C GLU A 57 -6.49 -0.65 1.02
N LYS A 58 -6.33 -1.74 0.25
CA LYS A 58 -5.01 -2.34 -0.01
C LYS A 58 -4.07 -1.34 -0.70
N GLN A 59 -4.56 -0.61 -1.72
CA GLN A 59 -3.80 0.45 -2.37
C GLN A 59 -3.40 1.56 -1.38
N LEU A 60 -4.31 1.99 -0.50
CA LEU A 60 -4.03 3.00 0.52
C LEU A 60 -2.98 2.53 1.55
N ILE A 61 -3.01 1.25 1.95
CA ILE A 61 -2.01 0.68 2.86
C ILE A 61 -0.62 0.70 2.22
N MET A 62 -0.50 0.24 0.96
CA MET A 62 0.75 0.28 0.20
C MET A 62 1.25 1.71 -0.04
N ALA A 63 0.34 2.62 -0.37
CA ALA A 63 0.62 4.04 -0.52
C ALA A 63 1.19 4.70 0.75
N LYS A 64 0.64 4.36 1.92
CA LYS A 64 1.08 4.89 3.22
C LYS A 64 2.47 4.38 3.60
N ILE A 65 2.71 3.08 3.48
CA ILE A 65 4.00 2.48 3.88
C ILE A 65 5.13 2.90 2.96
N THR A 66 4.86 3.07 1.67
CA THR A 66 5.86 3.52 0.69
C THR A 66 6.15 5.02 0.77
N GLY A 67 5.39 5.77 1.57
CA GLY A 67 5.54 7.23 1.71
C GLY A 67 5.07 8.03 0.50
N ASN A 68 4.60 7.37 -0.58
CA ASN A 68 4.20 8.01 -1.84
C ASN A 68 2.93 8.85 -1.74
N PHE A 69 2.18 8.77 -0.63
CA PHE A 69 0.93 9.50 -0.42
C PHE A 69 0.89 10.30 0.89
N LYS A 70 2.06 10.60 1.48
CA LYS A 70 2.21 11.35 2.75
C LYS A 70 1.63 12.77 2.77
N ARG A 71 0.97 13.24 1.72
CA ARG A 71 0.41 14.61 1.61
C ARG A 71 -1.12 14.71 1.71
N GLY A 72 -1.82 13.65 2.13
CA GLY A 72 -3.29 13.67 2.29
C GLY A 72 -3.78 13.50 3.73
N ASN A 73 -3.91 14.62 4.44
CA ASN A 73 -4.72 14.85 5.65
C ASN A 73 -4.36 14.13 6.96
N GLU A 74 -3.41 14.73 7.67
CA GLU A 74 -3.49 14.91 9.12
C GLU A 74 -4.76 15.72 9.46
N ARG A 75 -5.45 15.34 10.55
CA ARG A 75 -6.54 16.04 11.26
C ARG A 75 -7.93 16.07 10.59
N ASN A 76 -8.79 15.15 11.04
CA ASN A 76 -9.99 15.49 11.83
C ASN A 76 -10.45 14.25 12.60
#